data_AF-Q4SXX1-F1
#
_entry.id   AF-Q4SXX1-F1
#
_cell.length_a   1.000
_cell.length_b   1.000
_cell.length_c   1.000
_cell.angle_alpha   90.00
_cell.angle_beta   90.00
_cell.angle_gamma   90.00
#
_symmetry.space_group_name_H-M   'P 1'
#
loop_
_entity.id
_entity.type
_entity.pdbx_description
1 polymer ?
#
loop_
_entity_poly.entity_id
_entity_poly.type
_entity_poly.pdbx_seq_one_letter_code
_entity_poly.pdbx_strand_id
1 'polypeptide(L)'
;MSDNGEVEDKPPAPPMRNTSTMIGSSIKDPAPLNHSSKPLPPNPEDKKKKERSIRFILTGGGDKTYKKKERPEISLPSDFEHTIHVGFDAVTGEFT
;
A
#
# COMPACT_ATOMS: atom_id res chain seq x y z
N MET A 1 14.43 2.28 -49.72
CA MET A 1 14.78 3.09 -48.53
C MET A 1 13.50 3.72 -48.05
N SER A 2 13.00 3.28 -46.90
CA SER A 2 11.84 3.86 -46.22
C SER A 2 12.20 3.87 -44.75
N ASP A 3 12.61 5.03 -44.28
CA ASP A 3 12.93 5.29 -42.88
C ASP A 3 11.61 5.69 -42.19
N ASN A 4 11.10 4.82 -41.31
CA ASN A 4 9.80 5.03 -40.66
C ASN A 4 9.99 5.94 -39.44
N GLY A 5 9.41 7.14 -39.48
CA GLY A 5 9.48 8.15 -38.41
C GLY A 5 8.65 7.82 -37.16
N GLU A 6 8.99 6.74 -36.44
CA GLU A 6 8.34 6.34 -35.16
C GLU A 6 9.14 6.75 -33.90
N VAL A 7 9.96 7.82 -34.00
CA VAL A 7 10.91 8.24 -32.96
C VAL A 7 10.47 9.39 -32.06
N GLU A 8 9.42 10.16 -32.39
CA GLU A 8 9.08 11.38 -31.62
C GLU A 8 8.00 11.24 -30.53
N ASP A 9 7.18 10.18 -30.52
CA ASP A 9 6.06 10.06 -29.55
C ASP A 9 6.32 9.01 -28.45
N LYS A 10 7.51 9.06 -27.85
CA LYS A 10 7.86 8.27 -26.65
C LYS A 10 8.53 9.20 -25.63
N PRO A 11 8.07 9.22 -24.36
CA PRO A 11 8.70 10.06 -23.35
C PRO A 11 10.17 9.63 -23.14
N PRO A 12 11.07 10.57 -22.81
CA PRO A 12 12.48 10.25 -22.59
C PRO A 12 12.64 9.26 -21.43
N ALA A 13 13.63 8.37 -21.56
CA ALA A 13 13.89 7.34 -20.56
C ALA A 13 14.17 7.96 -19.17
N PRO A 14 13.67 7.36 -18.08
CA PRO A 14 13.90 7.87 -16.73
C PRO A 14 15.41 7.85 -16.39
N PRO A 15 15.90 8.80 -15.58
CA PRO A 15 17.31 8.91 -15.25
C PRO A 15 17.82 7.68 -14.49
N MET A 16 18.96 7.14 -14.93
CA MET A 16 19.59 5.99 -14.28
C MET A 16 20.08 6.36 -12.87
N ARG A 17 19.62 5.62 -11.86
CA ARG A 17 20.09 5.78 -10.48
C ARG A 17 21.40 5.00 -10.29
N ASN A 18 22.52 5.71 -10.23
CA ASN A 18 23.86 5.15 -9.98
C ASN A 18 24.11 4.78 -8.50
N THR A 19 23.18 5.11 -7.59
CA THR A 19 23.24 4.75 -6.17
C THR A 19 22.29 3.60 -5.84
N SER A 20 22.85 2.41 -5.69
CA SER A 20 22.14 1.23 -5.18
C SER A 20 21.62 1.50 -3.76
N THR A 21 20.34 1.20 -3.50
CA THR A 21 19.93 0.94 -2.11
C THR A 21 20.51 -0.41 -1.73
N MET A 22 21.70 -0.41 -1.12
CA MET A 22 22.39 -1.60 -0.60
C MET A 22 21.66 -2.15 0.63
N ILE A 23 20.49 -2.77 0.41
CA ILE A 23 19.90 -3.73 1.35
C ILE A 23 20.45 -5.10 0.97
N GLY A 24 21.44 -5.57 1.74
CA GLY A 24 21.92 -6.94 1.72
C GLY A 24 23.06 -7.25 0.74
N SER A 25 24.30 -6.98 1.15
CA SER A 25 25.30 -8.05 1.38
C SER A 25 26.68 -7.52 1.79
N SER A 26 27.25 -8.16 2.82
CA SER A 26 28.70 -8.39 2.99
C SER A 26 29.68 -7.21 3.03
N ILE A 27 29.83 -6.57 4.20
CA ILE A 27 31.11 -5.95 4.59
C ILE A 27 31.82 -6.84 5.62
N LYS A 28 33.12 -7.05 5.39
CA LYS A 28 34.15 -7.42 6.38
C LYS A 28 35.12 -6.23 6.49
N ASP A 29 35.80 -5.96 7.60
CA ASP A 29 35.95 -6.67 8.90
C ASP A 29 36.32 -5.61 9.97
N PRO A 30 36.60 -5.94 11.25
CA PRO A 30 36.25 -7.09 12.09
C PRO A 30 35.66 -6.64 13.46
N ALA A 31 34.61 -7.29 13.96
CA ALA A 31 34.23 -7.18 15.38
C ALA A 31 33.61 -8.50 15.87
N PRO A 32 34.03 -9.07 17.02
CA PRO A 32 33.41 -10.26 17.59
C PRO A 32 32.08 -9.89 18.27
N LEU A 33 31.08 -9.56 17.45
CA LEU A 33 29.75 -9.21 17.92
C LEU A 33 29.03 -10.49 18.34
N ASN A 34 29.18 -10.83 19.62
CA ASN A 34 28.60 -12.01 20.28
C ASN A 34 27.07 -12.03 20.13
N HIS A 35 26.57 -12.64 19.05
CA HIS A 35 25.14 -12.86 18.79
C HIS A 35 24.65 -14.27 19.18
N SER A 36 25.55 -15.16 19.59
CA SER A 36 25.24 -16.51 20.08
C SER A 36 24.71 -16.56 21.52
N SER A 37 24.76 -15.44 22.26
CA SER A 37 24.42 -15.38 23.70
C SER A 37 23.01 -14.86 24.02
N LYS A 38 22.21 -14.50 23.02
CA LYS A 38 20.77 -14.24 23.23
C LYS A 38 20.02 -15.57 23.15
N PRO A 39 19.46 -16.09 24.26
CA PRO A 39 18.65 -17.30 24.19
C PRO A 39 17.45 -17.07 23.29
N LEU A 40 17.06 -18.11 22.55
CA LEU A 40 15.84 -18.08 21.74
C LEU A 40 14.63 -17.76 22.62
N PRO A 41 13.62 -17.03 22.10
CA PRO A 41 12.39 -16.80 22.86
C PRO A 41 11.77 -18.15 23.28
N PRO A 42 11.25 -18.26 24.51
CA PRO A 42 10.66 -19.51 24.98
C PRO A 42 9.50 -19.89 24.05
N ASN A 43 9.47 -21.16 23.65
CA ASN A 43 8.37 -21.70 22.83
C ASN A 43 7.05 -21.46 23.57
N PRO A 44 6.00 -20.90 22.95
CA PRO A 44 4.74 -20.63 23.63
C PRO A 44 4.15 -21.93 24.19
N GLU A 45 4.14 -22.05 25.52
CA GLU A 45 3.52 -23.19 26.20
C GLU A 45 2.01 -23.23 25.90
N ASP A 46 1.47 -24.43 25.64
CA ASP A 46 0.05 -24.71 25.46
C ASP A 46 -0.76 -24.50 26.77
N LYS A 47 -0.90 -23.24 27.18
CA LYS A 47 -1.71 -22.84 28.34
C LYS A 47 -3.19 -22.86 27.99
N LYS A 48 -3.74 -24.09 27.95
CA LYS A 48 -5.15 -24.47 27.75
C LYS A 48 -6.10 -23.93 28.85
N LYS A 49 -6.18 -22.61 29.04
CA LYS A 49 -7.13 -21.93 29.95
C LYS A 49 -7.73 -20.61 29.40
N LYS A 50 -7.65 -20.35 28.09
CA LYS A 50 -8.22 -19.14 27.43
C LYS A 50 -9.51 -19.39 26.62
N GLU A 51 -10.15 -20.56 26.73
CA GLU A 51 -11.37 -20.83 25.95
C GLU A 51 -12.63 -20.19 26.57
N ARG A 52 -12.73 -20.15 27.91
CA ARG A 52 -13.95 -19.71 28.61
C ARG A 52 -14.18 -18.20 28.57
N SER A 53 -13.13 -17.37 28.49
CA SER A 53 -13.25 -15.90 28.42
C SER A 53 -13.63 -15.39 27.02
N ILE A 54 -13.24 -16.09 25.95
CA ILE A 54 -13.57 -15.70 24.57
C ILE A 54 -15.07 -15.85 24.30
N ARG A 55 -15.73 -16.85 24.89
CA ARG A 55 -17.18 -17.07 24.70
C ARG A 55 -18.02 -15.87 25.18
N PHE A 56 -17.67 -15.23 26.29
CA PHE A 56 -18.38 -14.04 26.79
C PHE A 56 -18.27 -12.80 25.89
N ILE A 57 -17.28 -12.72 24.99
CA ILE A 57 -17.10 -11.61 24.06
C ILE A 57 -17.73 -11.92 22.68
N LEU A 58 -17.77 -13.19 22.27
CA LEU A 58 -18.31 -13.59 20.96
C LEU A 58 -19.80 -13.94 20.97
N THR A 59 -20.37 -14.43 22.07
CA THR A 59 -21.80 -14.78 22.12
C THR A 59 -22.62 -13.62 22.69
N GLY A 60 -22.81 -12.59 21.86
CA GLY A 60 -23.99 -11.73 21.97
C GLY A 60 -25.24 -12.60 21.83
N GLY A 61 -25.81 -12.97 22.97
CA GLY A 61 -26.97 -13.86 23.04
C GLY A 61 -28.23 -13.13 22.59
N GLY A 62 -29.01 -13.78 21.72
CA GLY A 62 -30.37 -13.38 21.38
C GLY A 62 -30.48 -12.02 20.67
N ASP A 63 -30.58 -12.03 19.34
CA ASP A 63 -31.94 -12.15 18.83
C ASP A 63 -32.05 -12.57 17.36
N LYS A 64 -33.19 -13.17 17.01
CA LYS A 64 -33.53 -13.58 15.64
C LYS A 64 -34.03 -12.39 14.82
N THR A 65 -33.28 -11.28 14.83
CA THR A 65 -33.42 -10.28 13.78
C THR A 65 -32.11 -10.21 13.02
N TYR A 66 -32.11 -10.85 11.85
CA TYR A 66 -31.21 -10.52 10.75
C TYR A 66 -31.59 -9.12 10.25
N LYS A 67 -31.39 -8.11 11.10
CA LYS A 67 -31.10 -6.75 10.67
C LYS A 67 -29.87 -6.95 9.79
N LYS A 68 -30.09 -7.06 8.48
CA LYS A 68 -29.04 -7.03 7.46
C LYS A 68 -28.17 -5.87 7.91
N LYS A 69 -26.90 -6.13 8.26
CA LYS A 69 -26.01 -5.09 8.81
C LYS A 69 -26.01 -3.98 7.76
N GLU A 70 -26.75 -2.91 8.06
CA GLU A 70 -27.19 -1.96 7.05
C GLU A 70 -25.93 -1.21 6.66
N ARG A 71 -25.33 -1.65 5.55
CA ARG A 71 -24.11 -1.03 5.06
C ARG A 71 -24.53 0.38 4.64
N PRO A 72 -23.86 1.43 5.13
CA PRO A 72 -24.22 2.79 4.77
C PRO A 72 -24.33 2.91 3.25
N GLU A 73 -25.53 3.19 2.76
CA GLU A 73 -25.78 3.38 1.34
C GLU A 73 -25.30 4.79 0.97
N ILE A 74 -24.07 4.87 0.47
CA ILE A 74 -23.60 6.07 -0.21
C ILE A 74 -24.25 6.12 -1.60
N SER A 75 -24.96 7.19 -1.90
CA SER A 75 -25.56 7.39 -3.21
C SER A 75 -24.47 7.54 -4.28
N LEU A 76 -24.87 7.41 -5.54
CA LEU A 76 -24.05 7.89 -6.64
C LEU A 76 -23.84 9.42 -6.53
N PRO A 77 -22.73 9.97 -7.06
CA PRO A 77 -22.58 11.40 -7.19
C PRO A 77 -23.70 11.96 -8.08
N SER A 78 -24.34 13.01 -7.61
CA SER A 78 -25.32 13.83 -8.34
C SER A 78 -24.79 15.26 -8.42
N ASP A 79 -25.39 16.09 -9.27
CA ASP A 79 -25.17 17.55 -9.30
C ASP A 79 -23.69 17.94 -9.47
N PHE A 80 -22.98 17.21 -10.35
CA PHE A 80 -21.58 17.47 -10.64
C PHE A 80 -21.41 18.81 -11.38
N GLU A 81 -20.59 19.69 -10.80
CA GLU A 81 -20.27 21.02 -11.33
C GLU A 81 -18.80 21.09 -11.75
N HIS A 82 -18.54 21.50 -12.99
CA HIS A 82 -17.21 21.92 -13.42
C HIS A 82 -16.96 23.36 -12.92
N THR A 83 -16.16 23.52 -11.87
CA THR A 83 -15.83 24.84 -11.30
C THR A 83 -14.83 25.63 -12.15
N ILE A 84 -14.00 24.95 -12.94
CA ILE A 84 -13.06 25.54 -13.89
C ILE A 84 -12.81 24.56 -15.04
N HIS A 85 -12.69 25.08 -16.25
CA HIS A 85 -12.13 24.35 -17.39
C HIS A 85 -10.81 25.02 -17.74
N VAL A 86 -9.71 24.27 -17.69
CA VAL A 86 -8.38 24.78 -18.06
C VAL A 86 -8.05 24.28 -19.47
N GLY A 87 -7.91 25.22 -20.40
CA GLY A 87 -7.45 25.01 -21.77
C GLY A 87 -6.00 25.43 -21.97
N PHE A 88 -5.50 25.23 -23.19
CA PHE A 88 -4.18 25.70 -23.64
C PHE A 88 -4.33 26.30 -25.03
N ASP A 89 -3.89 27.54 -25.21
CA ASP A 89 -3.86 28.22 -26.51
C ASP A 89 -2.51 28.01 -27.18
N ALA A 90 -2.51 27.30 -28.31
CA ALA A 90 -1.31 27.00 -29.08
C ALA A 90 -0.75 28.21 -29.87
N VAL A 91 -1.50 29.32 -30.00
CA VAL A 91 -1.03 30.54 -30.69
C VAL A 91 -0.21 31.41 -29.74
N THR A 92 -0.64 31.56 -28.49
CA THR A 92 0.06 32.34 -27.45
C THR A 92 1.03 31.50 -26.61
N GLY A 93 0.74 30.19 -26.46
CA GLY A 93 1.49 29.28 -25.58
C GLY A 93 1.05 29.35 -24.11
N GLU A 94 -0.12 29.91 -23.82
CA GLU A 94 -0.63 30.14 -22.46
C GLU A 94 -1.80 29.21 -22.09
N PHE A 95 -2.02 29.02 -20.79
CA PHE A 95 -3.18 28.30 -20.25
C PHE A 95 -4.34 29.27 -19.99
N THR A 96 -5.58 28.81 -20.22
CA THR A 96 -6.82 29.62 -20.15
C THR A 96 -7.86 29.01 -19.23
#